data_AF-A0A537D800-F1
#
_entry.id   AF-A0A537D800-F1
#
_cell.length_a   1.000
_cell.length_b   1.000
_cell.length_c   1.000
_cell.angle_alpha   90.00
_cell.angle_beta   90.00
_cell.angle_gamma   90.00
#
_symmetry.space_group_name_H-M   'P 1'
#
loop_
_entity.id
_entity.type
_entity.pdbx_description
1 polymer ?
#
loop_
_entity_poly.entity_id
_entity_poly.type
_entity_poly.pdbx_seq_one_letter_code
_entity_poly.pdbx_strand_id
1 'polypeptide(L)'
;MRRTAAFAADAAVQTESNPYMYKAIPGKEREVFIPIWILTLRALSKVLDQQKTITTEDREEMEDILNKANALLEGQYVGLPKRMGVRRSSVTEGDK
;
A
#
# COMPACT_ATOMS: atom_id res chain seq x y z
N MET A 1 -8.67 -29.27 -19.89
CA MET A 1 -8.21 -27.90 -20.23
C MET A 1 -6.79 -27.97 -20.77
N ARG A 2 -6.56 -27.56 -22.02
CA ARG A 2 -5.19 -27.46 -22.57
C ARG A 2 -4.54 -26.19 -22.03
N ARG A 3 -3.40 -26.34 -21.35
CA ARG A 3 -2.53 -25.24 -20.90
C ARG A 3 -1.76 -24.70 -22.10
N THR A 4 -2.39 -23.85 -22.91
CA THR A 4 -1.74 -23.19 -24.06
C THR A 4 -1.04 -21.91 -23.62
N ALA A 5 -0.07 -21.43 -24.40
CA ALA A 5 0.61 -20.15 -24.14
C ALA A 5 -0.37 -18.97 -24.00
N ALA A 6 -1.52 -19.01 -24.70
CA ALA A 6 -2.61 -18.04 -24.56
C ALA A 6 -3.22 -18.05 -23.14
N PHE A 7 -3.41 -19.23 -22.52
CA PHE A 7 -3.91 -19.33 -21.15
C PHE A 7 -2.93 -18.74 -20.13
N ALA A 8 -1.62 -18.91 -20.35
CA ALA A 8 -0.59 -18.31 -19.50
C ALA A 8 -0.54 -16.78 -19.65
N ALA A 9 -0.71 -16.28 -20.88
CA ALA A 9 -0.78 -14.84 -21.16
C ALA A 9 -2.02 -14.20 -20.53
N ASP A 10 -3.20 -14.82 -20.66
CA ASP A 10 -4.44 -14.33 -20.04
C ASP A 10 -4.35 -14.30 -18.50
N ALA A 11 -3.72 -15.31 -17.90
CA ALA A 11 -3.49 -15.35 -16.45
C ALA A 11 -2.52 -14.24 -15.98
N ALA A 12 -1.47 -13.95 -16.76
CA ALA A 12 -0.54 -12.86 -16.46
C ALA A 12 -1.23 -11.50 -16.53
N VAL A 13 -2.02 -11.26 -17.60
CA VAL A 13 -2.81 -10.02 -17.73
C VAL A 13 -3.82 -9.88 -16.60
N GLN A 14 -4.51 -10.95 -16.20
CA GLN A 14 -5.43 -10.92 -15.05
C GLN A 14 -4.71 -10.61 -13.74
N THR A 15 -3.48 -11.10 -13.56
CA THR A 15 -2.68 -10.83 -12.36
C THR A 15 -2.21 -9.37 -12.32
N GLU A 16 -1.70 -8.84 -13.44
CA GLU A 16 -1.24 -7.45 -13.55
C GLU A 16 -2.39 -6.43 -13.52
N SER A 17 -3.59 -6.82 -13.98
CA SER A 17 -4.78 -5.96 -13.97
C SER A 17 -5.58 -6.01 -12.67
N ASN A 18 -5.25 -6.92 -11.74
CA ASN A 18 -5.94 -7.02 -10.47
C ASN A 18 -5.65 -5.76 -9.61
N PRO A 19 -6.67 -4.91 -9.32
CA PRO A 19 -6.46 -3.67 -8.59
C PRO A 19 -5.90 -3.88 -7.17
N TYR A 20 -6.12 -5.04 -6.57
CA TYR A 20 -5.66 -5.37 -5.23
C TYR A 20 -4.18 -5.76 -5.16
N MET A 21 -3.48 -5.81 -6.30
CA MET A 21 -2.02 -5.85 -6.32
C MET A 21 -1.39 -4.53 -5.83
N TYR A 22 -2.14 -3.44 -5.92
CA TYR A 22 -1.68 -2.08 -5.62
C TYR A 22 -2.57 -1.33 -4.63
N LYS A 23 -3.66 -1.96 -4.18
CA LYS A 23 -4.67 -1.39 -3.27
C LYS A 23 -5.04 -2.42 -2.20
N ALA A 24 -5.40 -1.96 -1.00
CA ALA A 24 -5.87 -2.85 0.05
C ALA A 24 -7.18 -3.54 -0.35
N ILE A 25 -7.28 -4.83 -0.05
CA ILE A 25 -8.53 -5.58 -0.17
C ILE A 25 -9.50 -5.06 0.92
N PRO A 26 -10.74 -4.69 0.55
CA PRO A 26 -11.76 -4.30 1.53
C PRO A 26 -12.03 -5.39 2.58
N GLY A 27 -12.55 -4.99 3.73
CA GLY A 27 -12.82 -5.91 4.84
C GLY A 27 -11.58 -6.13 5.71
N LYS A 28 -11.34 -7.37 6.14
CA LYS A 28 -10.37 -7.69 7.21
C LYS A 28 -8.96 -7.11 6.99
N GLU A 29 -8.50 -6.98 5.74
CA GLU A 29 -7.19 -6.41 5.45
C GLU A 29 -7.15 -4.92 5.77
N ARG A 30 -8.07 -4.14 5.19
CA ARG A 30 -8.19 -2.70 5.44
C ARG A 30 -8.62 -2.36 6.87
N GLU A 31 -9.55 -3.13 7.44
CA GLU A 31 -10.14 -2.82 8.75
C GLU A 31 -9.29 -3.28 9.94
N VAL A 32 -8.44 -4.31 9.76
CA VAL A 32 -7.74 -4.95 10.89
C VAL A 32 -6.25 -5.15 10.62
N PHE A 33 -5.87 -5.81 9.52
CA PHE A 33 -4.47 -6.20 9.35
C PHE A 33 -3.54 -5.03 9.04
N ILE A 34 -3.89 -4.14 8.10
CA ILE A 34 -3.06 -2.95 7.83
C ILE A 34 -2.98 -2.03 9.06
N PRO A 35 -4.08 -1.72 9.78
CA PRO A 35 -4.00 -0.95 11.01
C PRO A 35 -3.10 -1.58 12.08
N ILE A 36 -3.13 -2.90 12.26
CA ILE A 36 -2.21 -3.61 13.16
C ILE A 36 -0.76 -3.31 12.78
N TRP A 37 -0.39 -3.44 11.51
CA TRP A 37 0.98 -3.18 11.06
C TRP A 37 1.42 -1.74 11.29
N ILE A 38 0.55 -0.76 11.04
CA ILE A 38 0.82 0.65 11.33
C ILE A 38 1.09 0.85 12.82
N LEU A 39 0.26 0.27 13.69
CA LEU A 39 0.44 0.38 15.14
C LEU A 39 1.73 -0.29 15.61
N THR A 40 2.07 -1.46 15.06
CA THR A 40 3.32 -2.16 15.34
C THR A 40 4.53 -1.32 14.93
N LEU A 41 4.53 -0.76 13.72
CA LEU A 41 5.65 0.06 13.23
C LEU A 41 5.83 1.34 14.07
N ARG A 42 4.72 1.99 14.46
CA ARG A 42 4.74 3.13 15.38
C ARG A 42 5.27 2.77 16.76
N ALA A 43 4.89 1.61 17.29
CA ALA A 43 5.38 1.14 18.59
C ALA A 43 6.88 0.84 18.54
N LEU A 44 7.36 0.16 17.49
CA LEU A 44 8.77 -0.11 17.28
C LEU A 44 9.58 1.18 17.13
N SER A 45 9.10 2.14 16.34
CA SER A 45 9.74 3.45 16.18
C SER A 45 9.94 4.14 17.54
N LYS A 46 8.92 4.14 18.40
CA LYS A 46 9.02 4.70 19.76
C LYS A 46 10.07 3.98 20.62
N VAL A 47 10.16 2.65 20.54
CA VAL A 47 11.14 1.88 21.30
C VAL A 47 12.57 2.18 20.83
N LEU A 48 12.80 2.22 19.52
CA LEU A 48 14.12 2.52 18.94
C LEU A 48 14.56 3.96 19.24
N ASP A 49 13.62 4.90 19.21
CA ASP A 49 13.87 6.30 19.57
C ASP A 49 14.24 6.44 21.06
N GLN A 50 13.53 5.75 21.96
CA GLN A 50 13.87 5.70 23.39
C GLN A 50 15.25 5.10 23.66
N GLN A 51 15.63 4.06 22.91
CA GLN A 51 16.93 3.42 23.00
C GLN A 51 18.05 4.23 22.32
N LYS A 52 17.70 5.30 21.59
CA LYS A 52 18.62 6.11 20.77
C LYS A 52 19.37 5.26 19.74
N THR A 53 18.71 4.23 19.23
CA THR A 53 19.27 3.29 18.23
C THR A 53 18.72 3.51 16.83
N ILE A 54 17.69 4.36 16.67
CA ILE A 54 17.13 4.71 15.37
C ILE A 54 18.07 5.66 14.61
N THR A 55 18.37 5.32 13.36
CA THR A 55 19.11 6.20 12.44
C THR A 55 18.16 7.19 11.75
N THR A 56 18.71 8.19 11.09
CA THR A 56 17.91 9.12 10.27
C THR A 56 17.29 8.38 9.09
N GLU A 57 18.07 7.51 8.46
CA GLU A 57 17.67 6.69 7.33
C GLU A 57 16.51 5.75 7.70
N ASP A 58 16.58 5.07 8.86
CA ASP A 58 15.48 4.24 9.36
C ASP A 58 14.20 5.08 9.54
N ARG A 59 14.33 6.30 10.06
CA ARG A 59 13.18 7.18 10.32
C ARG A 59 12.48 7.57 9.02
N GLU A 60 13.26 7.94 8.01
CA GLU A 60 12.74 8.28 6.68
C GLU A 60 12.04 7.07 6.02
N GLU A 61 12.64 5.89 6.09
CA GLU A 61 12.05 4.66 5.53
C GLU A 61 10.74 4.29 6.26
N MET A 62 10.73 4.35 7.60
CA MET A 62 9.53 4.10 8.40
C MET A 62 8.40 5.08 8.06
N GLU A 63 8.71 6.37 7.90
CA GLU A 63 7.72 7.39 7.53
C GLU A 63 7.15 7.16 6.12
N ASP A 64 7.99 6.83 5.14
CA ASP A 64 7.55 6.50 3.79
C ASP A 64 6.61 5.27 3.77
N ILE A 65 6.94 4.21 4.51
CA ILE A 65 6.09 3.04 4.64
C ILE A 65 4.76 3.37 5.34
N LEU A 66 4.79 4.15 6.43
CA LEU A 66 3.56 4.59 7.11
C LEU A 66 2.66 5.41 6.17
N ASN A 67 3.23 6.29 5.36
CA ASN A 67 2.49 7.08 4.39
C ASN A 67 1.81 6.18 3.34
N LYS A 68 2.53 5.18 2.80
CA LYS A 68 1.95 4.20 1.86
C LYS A 68 0.86 3.35 2.52
N ALA A 69 1.05 2.92 3.76
CA ALA A 69 0.05 2.14 4.50
C ALA A 69 -1.22 2.96 4.78
N ASN A 70 -1.10 4.24 5.12
CA ASN A 70 -2.24 5.15 5.27
C ASN A 70 -2.96 5.38 3.92
N ALA A 71 -2.21 5.57 2.83
CA ALA A 71 -2.80 5.68 1.49
C ALA A 71 -3.61 4.42 1.12
N LEU A 72 -3.11 3.23 1.44
CA LEU A 72 -3.85 1.97 1.29
C LEU A 72 -5.14 1.95 2.13
N LEU A 73 -5.11 2.45 3.36
CA LEU A 73 -6.29 2.59 4.22
C LEU A 73 -7.30 3.62 3.72
N GLU A 74 -6.87 4.60 2.92
CA GLU A 74 -7.77 5.53 2.22
C GLU A 74 -8.32 4.92 0.91
N GLY A 75 -7.81 3.76 0.51
CA GLY A 75 -8.18 3.08 -0.73
C GLY A 75 -7.46 3.65 -1.95
N GLN A 76 -6.34 4.33 -1.75
CA GLN A 76 -5.45 4.78 -2.81
C GLN A 76 -4.57 3.62 -3.33
N TYR A 77 -3.91 3.87 -4.46
CA TYR A 77 -2.96 2.94 -5.06
C TYR A 77 -1.53 3.24 -4.57
N VAL A 78 -0.76 2.19 -4.30
CA VAL A 78 0.68 2.27 -4.02
C VAL A 78 1.46 1.49 -5.08
N GLY A 79 2.73 1.85 -5.31
CA GLY A 79 3.58 1.10 -6.23
C GLY A 79 3.12 1.15 -7.69
N LEU A 80 2.94 2.34 -8.26
CA LEU A 80 2.62 2.61 -9.68
C LEU A 80 1.47 1.79 -10.30
N PRO A 81 0.46 2.51 -10.81
CA PRO A 81 0.38 2.49 -12.27
C PRO A 81 0.08 3.87 -12.87
N LYS A 82 1.14 4.62 -13.21
CA LYS A 82 1.05 5.74 -14.18
C LYS A 82 0.41 5.32 -15.51
N ARG A 83 0.42 4.02 -15.84
CA ARG A 83 -0.15 3.42 -17.05
C ARG A 83 -1.65 3.11 -16.98
N MET A 84 -2.27 3.04 -15.80
CA MET A 84 -3.71 2.70 -15.66
C MET A 84 -4.63 3.94 -15.68
N GLY A 85 -4.10 5.13 -15.97
CA GLY A 85 -4.91 6.36 -16.10
C GLY A 85 -5.52 6.90 -14.79
N VAL A 86 -5.15 6.35 -13.63
CA VAL A 86 -5.61 6.85 -12.34
C VAL A 86 -4.91 8.18 -12.04
N ARG A 87 -5.64 9.30 -12.22
CA ARG A 87 -5.16 10.64 -11.87
C ARG A 87 -4.81 10.68 -10.38
N ARG A 88 -3.71 11.34 -10.03
CA ARG A 88 -3.48 11.78 -8.64
C ARG A 88 -4.64 12.70 -8.28
N SER A 89 -5.51 12.29 -7.38
CA SER A 89 -6.39 13.24 -6.70
C SER A 89 -5.52 13.99 -5.72
N SER A 90 -5.06 15.18 -6.11
CA SER A 90 -4.74 16.22 -5.14
C SER A 90 -6.01 16.46 -4.33
N VAL A 91 -5.86 16.44 -3.00
CA VAL A 91 -6.84 16.90 -2.04
C VAL A 91 -7.62 18.09 -2.61
N THR A 92 -8.94 17.93 -2.76
CA THR A 92 -9.86 19.07 -2.85
C THR A 92 -10.77 18.96 -1.65
N GLU A 93 -10.44 19.82 -0.69
CA GLU A 93 -11.27 20.25 0.40
C GLU A 93 -12.60 20.80 -0.16
N GLY A 94 -13.70 20.34 0.41
CA GLY A 94 -15.00 21.01 0.43
C GLY A 94 -15.66 21.35 -0.91
N ASP A 95 -16.75 20.66 -1.22
CA ASP A 95 -17.93 21.39 -1.67
C ASP A 95 -19.22 20.71 -1.20
N LYS A 96 -20.19 21.58 -0.90
CA LYS A 96 -21.47 21.36 -0.25
C LYS A 96 -22.45 20.52 -1.07
#